data_AF-A0A9W6SWB4-F1
#
_entry.id   AF-A0A9W6SWB4-F1
#
_cell.length_a   1.000
_cell.length_b   1.000
_cell.length_c   1.000
_cell.angle_alpha   90.00
_cell.angle_beta   90.00
_cell.angle_gamma   90.00
#
_symmetry.space_group_name_H-M   'P 1'
#
loop_
_entity.id
_entity.type
_entity.pdbx_description
1 polymer ?
#
loop_
_entity_poly.entity_id
_entity_poly.type
_entity_poly.pdbx_seq_one_letter_code
_entity_poly.pdbx_strand_id
1 'polypeptide(L)'
;MSSINTKPVSNSISTLANVQPPSYKGITKLDKSLFVRHFPIVCVFFPDAGKIGQFVKDHKKDILRYPRIPFIVKLDETTNNIKRSEKNKELKAVVLTEKLKDISTVEDILSPEAINDIKSFQGEFRNYDLTLDYSYWRSDEILKAILPENFNEEVPSGFTKTGHIAHLNLKEEYKPYGELIGQVILDKNPSVKTVVDKLDSIDTTFRTFKMKVIAGEDNFLVEQKESDCIFKFDFSKVLVHLLFQQVKRGVLFLQMI
;
A
#
# COMPACT_ATOMS: atom_id res chain seq x y z
N MET A 1 15.13 -30.30 -6.77
CA MET A 1 15.68 -28.95 -6.53
C MET A 1 15.50 -28.14 -7.81
N SER A 2 14.33 -27.52 -8.00
CA SER A 2 14.07 -26.67 -9.15
C SER A 2 14.47 -25.23 -8.82
N SER A 3 15.48 -24.73 -9.52
CA SER A 3 15.93 -23.34 -9.45
C SER A 3 14.76 -22.39 -9.72
N ILE A 4 14.37 -21.61 -8.72
CA ILE A 4 13.32 -20.60 -8.85
C ILE A 4 13.87 -19.50 -9.75
N ASN A 5 13.15 -19.20 -10.83
CA ASN A 5 13.51 -18.13 -11.76
C ASN A 5 13.27 -16.78 -11.08
N THR A 6 14.32 -16.19 -10.51
CA THR A 6 14.29 -14.90 -9.80
C THR A 6 14.39 -13.69 -10.72
N LYS A 7 14.27 -13.88 -12.04
CA LYS A 7 14.34 -12.78 -13.01
C LYS A 7 12.94 -12.20 -13.26
N PRO A 8 12.76 -10.87 -13.15
CA PRO A 8 11.47 -10.24 -13.41
C PRO A 8 11.04 -10.49 -14.87
N VAL A 9 9.76 -10.82 -15.06
CA VAL A 9 9.21 -11.27 -16.36
C VAL A 9 9.00 -10.10 -17.34
N SER A 10 9.05 -8.84 -16.89
CA SER A 10 8.93 -7.68 -17.79
C SER A 10 9.68 -6.43 -17.30
N ASN A 11 10.67 -6.01 -18.09
CA ASN A 11 11.29 -4.67 -18.01
C ASN A 11 10.65 -3.76 -19.06
N SER A 12 9.38 -3.37 -18.86
CA SER A 12 8.84 -2.23 -19.61
C SER A 12 9.43 -0.94 -19.01
N ILE A 13 9.84 -0.01 -19.89
CA ILE A 13 10.29 1.33 -19.50
C ILE A 13 9.12 2.00 -18.79
N SER A 14 9.13 1.99 -17.45
CA SER A 14 8.03 2.56 -16.67
C SER A 14 8.19 4.07 -16.60
N THR A 15 7.27 4.79 -17.24
CA THR A 15 6.88 6.13 -16.78
C THR A 15 6.10 6.00 -15.48
N LEU A 16 6.11 7.02 -14.61
CA LEU A 16 5.34 6.97 -13.37
C LEU A 16 3.83 6.82 -13.69
N ALA A 17 3.36 7.39 -14.80
CA ALA A 17 1.97 7.30 -15.28
C ALA A 17 1.31 5.90 -15.23
N ASN A 18 2.01 4.81 -15.54
CA ASN A 18 1.45 3.44 -15.55
C ASN A 18 2.35 2.45 -14.79
N VAL A 19 2.89 2.89 -13.65
CA VAL A 19 3.83 2.06 -12.90
C VAL A 19 3.14 0.85 -12.29
N GLN A 20 3.72 -0.33 -12.51
CA GLN A 20 3.29 -1.61 -11.92
C GLN A 20 4.39 -2.16 -11.01
N PRO A 21 4.08 -2.95 -9.98
CA PRO A 21 5.13 -3.61 -9.20
C PRO A 21 6.00 -4.52 -10.09
N PRO A 22 7.26 -4.77 -9.70
CA PRO A 22 8.05 -5.86 -10.27
C PRO A 22 7.30 -7.20 -10.17
N SER A 23 7.29 -7.99 -11.25
CA SER A 23 6.51 -9.24 -11.31
C SER A 23 7.39 -10.48 -11.15
N TYR A 24 7.01 -11.33 -10.20
CA TYR A 24 7.66 -12.59 -9.84
C TYR A 24 6.60 -13.69 -9.70
N LYS A 25 6.19 -14.25 -10.83
CA LYS A 25 5.08 -15.21 -10.92
C LYS A 25 5.41 -16.53 -10.23
N GLY A 26 4.47 -17.06 -9.45
CA GLY A 26 4.55 -18.39 -8.84
C GLY A 26 5.44 -18.47 -7.59
N ILE A 27 5.80 -17.35 -6.96
CA ILE A 27 6.52 -17.41 -5.69
C ILE A 27 5.62 -17.97 -4.59
N THR A 28 6.22 -18.76 -3.69
CA THR A 28 5.50 -19.41 -2.58
C THR A 28 5.68 -18.69 -1.24
N LYS A 29 6.70 -17.83 -1.14
CA LYS A 29 7.01 -17.04 0.06
C LYS A 29 7.09 -15.57 -0.31
N LEU A 30 6.43 -14.72 0.49
CA LEU A 30 6.48 -13.27 0.28
C LEU A 30 7.86 -12.73 0.66
N ASP A 31 8.54 -12.13 -0.31
CA ASP A 31 9.71 -11.28 -0.07
C ASP A 31 9.39 -9.85 -0.48
N LYS A 32 9.27 -8.97 0.52
CA LYS A 32 8.88 -7.56 0.33
C LYS A 32 9.96 -6.77 -0.42
N SER A 33 11.23 -7.18 -0.31
CA SER A 33 12.36 -6.48 -0.95
C SER A 33 12.34 -6.58 -2.48
N LEU A 34 11.59 -7.53 -3.03
CA LEU A 34 11.41 -7.70 -4.46
C LEU A 34 10.54 -6.61 -5.09
N PHE A 35 9.71 -5.91 -4.31
CA PHE A 35 8.73 -4.94 -4.82
C PHE A 35 9.24 -3.50 -4.77
N VAL A 36 10.48 -3.30 -5.20
CA VAL A 36 11.12 -1.99 -5.23
C VAL A 36 11.31 -1.54 -6.67
N ARG A 37 10.90 -0.29 -6.96
CA ARG A 37 11.26 0.42 -8.20
C ARG A 37 11.90 1.76 -7.89
N HIS A 38 12.90 2.09 -8.70
CA HIS A 38 13.66 3.32 -8.62
C HIS A 38 13.34 4.19 -9.83
N PHE A 39 13.10 5.48 -9.58
CA PHE A 39 12.79 6.47 -10.60
C PHE A 39 13.77 7.63 -10.44
N PRO A 40 14.78 7.74 -11.32
CA PRO A 40 15.63 8.91 -11.33
C PRO A 40 14.79 10.11 -11.73
N ILE A 41 14.69 11.08 -10.83
CA ILE A 41 13.98 12.33 -11.00
C ILE A 41 14.77 13.49 -10.40
N VAL A 42 14.28 14.71 -10.56
CA VAL A 42 14.92 15.90 -9.99
C VAL A 42 14.07 16.45 -8.85
N CYS A 43 14.74 16.91 -7.80
CA CYS A 43 14.12 17.70 -6.74
C CYS A 43 14.82 19.05 -6.59
N VAL A 44 14.16 19.98 -5.92
CA VAL A 44 14.67 21.31 -5.59
C VAL A 44 14.70 21.46 -4.08
N PHE A 45 15.90 21.64 -3.55
CA PHE A 45 16.10 22.02 -2.17
C PHE A 45 15.98 23.54 -2.03
N PHE A 46 15.18 24.01 -1.06
CA PHE A 46 15.08 25.43 -0.74
C PHE A 46 15.70 25.69 0.64
N PRO A 47 16.66 26.63 0.78
CA PRO A 47 17.22 26.98 2.08
C PRO A 47 16.19 27.52 3.08
N ASP A 48 15.10 28.12 2.59
CA ASP A 48 13.98 28.62 3.39
C ASP A 48 12.73 27.75 3.16
N ALA A 49 12.28 27.04 4.20
CA ALA A 49 11.10 26.19 4.12
C ALA A 49 9.80 26.97 3.86
N GLY A 50 9.75 28.28 4.15
CA GLY A 50 8.61 29.14 3.83
C GLY A 50 8.40 29.33 2.32
N LYS A 51 9.49 29.23 1.53
CA LYS A 51 9.44 29.36 0.06
C LYS A 51 8.95 28.10 -0.63
N ILE A 52 9.07 26.94 0.00
CA ILE A 52 8.50 25.67 -0.47
C ILE A 52 6.99 25.82 -0.68
N GLY A 53 6.28 26.35 0.34
CA GLY A 53 4.84 26.52 0.27
C GLY A 53 4.41 27.51 -0.83
N GLN A 54 5.16 28.59 -1.00
CA GLN A 54 4.94 29.57 -2.07
C GLN A 54 5.14 28.92 -3.46
N PHE A 55 6.28 28.26 -3.68
CA PHE A 55 6.59 27.58 -4.94
C PHE A 55 5.54 26.51 -5.31
N VAL A 56 5.15 25.67 -4.35
CA VAL A 56 4.13 24.62 -4.55
C VAL A 56 2.75 25.20 -4.93
N LYS A 57 2.43 26.39 -4.42
CA LYS A 57 1.15 27.08 -4.71
C LYS A 57 1.14 27.64 -6.12
N ASP A 58 2.24 28.25 -6.54
CA ASP A 58 2.35 29.01 -7.78
C ASP A 58 2.67 28.08 -8.97
N HIS A 59 3.52 27.06 -8.75
CA HIS A 59 4.05 26.16 -9.80
C HIS A 59 3.49 24.74 -9.72
N LYS A 60 2.16 24.64 -9.66
CA LYS A 60 1.45 23.35 -9.51
C LYS A 60 1.73 22.34 -10.63
N LYS A 61 2.10 22.80 -11.82
CA LYS A 61 2.35 21.95 -13.01
C LYS A 61 3.78 21.39 -13.04
N ASP A 62 4.69 22.03 -12.32
CA ASP A 62 6.13 21.75 -12.32
C ASP A 62 6.54 20.80 -11.17
N ILE A 63 5.65 20.59 -10.20
CA ILE A 63 5.83 19.64 -9.09
C ILE A 63 5.32 18.24 -9.44
N LEU A 64 5.87 17.22 -8.77
CA LEU A 64 5.37 15.86 -8.87
C LEU A 64 3.91 15.80 -8.37
N ARG A 65 2.99 15.36 -9.23
CA ARG A 65 1.60 15.13 -8.84
C ARG A 65 1.22 13.70 -9.16
N TYR A 66 1.51 12.82 -8.20
CA TYR A 66 1.22 11.41 -8.34
C TYR A 66 0.46 10.88 -7.10
N PRO A 67 -0.60 10.07 -7.28
CA PRO A 67 -1.36 9.53 -6.15
C PRO A 67 -0.49 8.81 -5.13
N ARG A 68 -0.69 9.17 -3.84
CA ARG A 68 -0.01 8.58 -2.67
C ARG A 68 1.51 8.78 -2.62
N ILE A 69 2.10 9.54 -3.54
CA ILE A 69 3.51 9.92 -3.51
C ILE A 69 3.61 11.35 -2.98
N PRO A 70 4.30 11.58 -1.86
CA PRO A 70 4.55 12.94 -1.39
C PRO A 70 5.49 13.66 -2.34
N PHE A 71 5.14 14.88 -2.73
CA PHE A 71 6.01 15.74 -3.54
C PHE A 71 6.94 16.61 -2.68
N ILE A 72 6.82 16.55 -1.36
CA ILE A 72 7.78 17.13 -0.42
C ILE A 72 8.49 15.98 0.27
N VAL A 73 9.81 15.93 0.09
CA VAL A 73 10.68 14.89 0.64
C VAL A 73 11.71 15.51 1.57
N LYS A 74 12.29 14.70 2.46
CA LYS A 74 13.42 15.10 3.30
C LYS A 74 14.69 14.53 2.68
N LEU A 75 15.68 15.39 2.46
CA LEU A 75 16.98 14.97 1.92
C LEU A 75 17.95 14.62 3.05
N ASP A 76 18.84 13.68 2.77
CA ASP A 76 19.94 13.33 3.67
C ASP A 76 21.16 14.22 3.42
N GLU A 77 21.72 14.77 4.50
CA GLU A 77 22.91 15.64 4.52
C GLU A 77 24.11 15.01 3.77
N THR A 78 24.42 13.76 4.11
CA THR A 78 25.62 13.05 3.65
C THR A 78 25.53 12.66 2.19
N THR A 79 24.36 12.21 1.75
CA THR A 79 24.12 11.71 0.39
C THR A 79 24.00 12.86 -0.61
N ASN A 80 23.49 14.02 -0.15
CA ASN A 80 23.20 15.16 -1.03
C ASN A 80 24.20 16.32 -0.90
N ASN A 81 25.19 16.22 -0.01
CA ASN A 81 26.17 17.28 0.29
C ASN A 81 25.51 18.64 0.65
N ILE A 82 24.43 18.61 1.44
CA ILE A 82 23.66 19.81 1.83
C ILE A 82 23.99 20.17 3.28
N LYS A 83 24.30 21.44 3.54
CA LYS A 83 24.39 21.97 4.92
C LYS A 83 23.00 22.39 5.39
N ARG A 84 22.63 22.02 6.62
CA ARG A 84 21.38 22.51 7.23
C ARG A 84 21.33 24.03 7.21
N SER A 85 20.23 24.58 6.72
CA SER A 85 19.91 26.00 6.85
C SER A 85 19.15 26.24 8.14
N GLU A 86 19.38 27.37 8.81
CA GLU A 86 18.61 27.76 10.01
C GLU A 86 17.10 27.80 9.76
N LYS A 87 16.70 28.13 8.52
CA LYS A 87 15.29 28.23 8.08
C LYS A 87 14.74 26.95 7.43
N ASN A 88 15.58 25.93 7.20
CA ASN A 88 15.15 24.60 6.74
C ASN A 88 15.97 23.50 7.42
N LYS A 89 15.71 23.30 8.72
CA LYS A 89 16.41 22.31 9.56
C LYS A 89 16.12 20.87 9.17
N GLU A 90 14.98 20.62 8.53
CA GLU A 90 14.52 19.28 8.13
C GLU A 90 14.92 18.89 6.70
N LEU A 91 15.70 19.75 6.01
CA LEU A 91 16.18 19.51 4.65
C LEU A 91 15.06 19.19 3.65
N LYS A 92 13.92 19.88 3.78
CA LYS A 92 12.76 19.68 2.91
C LYS A 92 13.09 20.12 1.50
N ALA A 93 12.76 19.27 0.54
CA ALA A 93 12.90 19.53 -0.89
C ALA A 93 11.58 19.23 -1.61
N VAL A 94 11.37 19.88 -2.74
CA VAL A 94 10.22 19.67 -3.61
C VAL A 94 10.63 18.76 -4.76
N VAL A 95 9.96 17.64 -4.90
CA VAL A 95 10.12 16.72 -6.03
C VAL A 95 9.42 17.32 -7.25
N LEU A 96 10.13 17.41 -8.36
CA LEU A 96 9.62 18.00 -9.60
C LEU A 96 8.91 16.95 -10.46
N THR A 97 8.34 17.42 -11.57
CA THR A 97 7.62 16.60 -12.55
C THR A 97 8.37 15.33 -13.00
N GLU A 98 7.63 14.24 -13.27
CA GLU A 98 8.19 12.94 -13.71
C GLU A 98 8.98 13.01 -15.04
N LYS A 99 8.78 14.10 -15.80
CA LYS A 99 9.46 14.33 -17.08
C LYS A 99 10.95 14.62 -16.88
N LEU A 100 11.32 15.17 -15.73
CA LEU A 100 12.70 15.50 -15.38
C LEU A 100 13.38 14.28 -14.78
N LYS A 101 14.30 13.67 -15.54
CA LYS A 101 15.10 12.53 -15.06
C LYS A 101 16.50 12.93 -14.58
N ASP A 102 17.00 14.06 -15.08
CA ASP A 102 18.31 14.58 -14.73
C ASP A 102 18.31 16.12 -14.72
N ILE A 103 19.15 16.71 -13.88
CA ILE A 103 19.33 18.16 -13.76
C ILE A 103 19.65 18.82 -15.11
N SER A 104 20.37 18.16 -16.01
CA SER A 104 20.76 18.75 -17.30
C SER A 104 19.57 19.12 -18.18
N THR A 105 18.41 18.49 -17.95
CA THR A 105 17.18 18.67 -18.75
C THR A 105 16.20 19.67 -18.13
N VAL A 106 16.59 20.31 -17.02
CA VAL A 106 15.75 21.25 -16.27
C VAL A 106 15.26 22.41 -17.12
N GLU A 107 16.16 23.05 -17.88
CA GLU A 107 15.84 24.25 -18.65
C GLU A 107 14.91 23.97 -19.85
N ASP A 108 14.90 22.74 -20.36
CA ASP A 108 14.07 22.33 -21.49
C ASP A 108 12.64 21.94 -21.09
N ILE A 109 12.44 21.54 -19.82
CA ILE A 109 11.19 20.91 -19.36
C ILE A 109 10.41 21.81 -18.40
N LEU A 110 11.08 22.55 -17.51
CA LEU A 110 10.42 23.43 -16.56
C LEU A 110 9.95 24.72 -17.21
N SER A 111 8.88 25.30 -16.67
CA SER A 111 8.45 26.64 -17.09
C SER A 111 9.53 27.70 -16.75
N PRO A 112 9.76 28.71 -17.62
CA PRO A 112 10.71 29.78 -17.33
C PRO A 112 10.40 30.53 -16.04
N GLU A 113 9.11 30.67 -15.71
CA GLU A 113 8.62 31.26 -14.45
C GLU A 113 9.08 30.44 -13.23
N ALA A 114 8.92 29.11 -13.27
CA ALA A 114 9.38 28.23 -12.21
C ALA A 114 10.89 28.31 -12.00
N ILE A 115 11.68 28.33 -13.08
CA ILE A 115 13.15 28.45 -13.00
C ILE A 115 13.55 29.78 -12.36
N ASN A 116 12.90 30.87 -12.75
CA ASN A 116 13.18 32.20 -12.20
C ASN A 116 12.83 32.29 -10.71
N ASP A 117 11.71 31.72 -10.30
CA ASP A 117 11.30 31.69 -8.90
C ASP A 117 12.21 30.78 -8.06
N ILE A 118 12.62 29.62 -8.59
CA ILE A 118 13.62 28.75 -7.95
C ILE A 118 14.91 29.52 -7.72
N LYS A 119 15.45 30.20 -8.74
CA LYS A 119 16.66 31.02 -8.61
C LYS A 119 16.47 32.16 -7.60
N SER A 120 15.33 32.85 -7.63
CA SER A 120 15.01 33.94 -6.71
C SER A 120 14.87 33.48 -5.25
N PHE A 121 14.40 32.25 -5.04
CA PHE A 121 14.30 31.61 -3.73
C PHE A 121 15.59 30.89 -3.29
N GLN A 122 16.68 31.04 -4.06
CA GLN A 122 17.96 30.37 -3.82
C GLN A 122 17.83 28.84 -3.80
N GLY A 123 16.92 28.29 -4.60
CA GLY A 123 16.70 26.86 -4.70
C GLY A 123 17.81 26.16 -5.49
N GLU A 124 18.20 24.98 -5.02
CA GLU A 124 19.24 24.16 -5.62
C GLU A 124 18.66 22.87 -6.20
N PHE A 125 18.91 22.62 -7.48
CA PHE A 125 18.51 21.37 -8.13
C PHE A 125 19.38 20.21 -7.68
N ARG A 126 18.76 19.06 -7.42
CA ARG A 126 19.44 17.82 -7.02
C ARG A 126 18.82 16.63 -7.74
N ASN A 127 19.68 15.70 -8.17
CA ASN A 127 19.22 14.40 -8.63
C ASN A 127 18.68 13.64 -7.42
N TYR A 128 17.50 13.05 -7.58
CA TYR A 128 16.77 12.36 -6.54
C TYR A 128 16.22 11.06 -7.09
N ASP A 129 16.40 9.97 -6.35
CA ASP A 129 15.85 8.68 -6.74
C ASP A 129 14.57 8.39 -5.95
N LEU A 130 13.44 8.50 -6.63
CA LEU A 130 12.15 8.17 -6.05
C LEU A 130 12.01 6.65 -5.98
N THR A 131 12.01 6.14 -4.75
CA THR A 131 11.84 4.72 -4.46
C THR A 131 10.37 4.40 -4.17
N LEU A 132 9.78 3.52 -4.98
CA LEU A 132 8.47 2.91 -4.73
C LEU A 132 8.69 1.50 -4.22
N ASP A 133 8.52 1.31 -2.91
CA ASP A 133 8.75 0.03 -2.23
C ASP A 133 7.45 -0.79 -2.07
N TYR A 134 7.55 -1.91 -1.34
CA TYR A 134 6.40 -2.75 -1.04
C TYR A 134 5.21 -1.94 -0.52
N SER A 135 5.40 -0.97 0.38
CA SER A 135 4.34 -0.22 1.04
C SER A 135 3.50 0.60 0.06
N TYR A 136 4.11 1.05 -1.05
CA TYR A 136 3.45 1.83 -2.08
C TYR A 136 2.40 1.02 -2.87
N TRP A 137 2.65 -0.25 -3.16
CA TRP A 137 1.74 -1.05 -3.99
C TRP A 137 0.46 -1.44 -3.25
N ARG A 138 -0.66 -1.51 -3.95
CA ARG A 138 -1.91 -2.05 -3.39
C ARG A 138 -1.87 -3.58 -3.30
N SER A 139 -2.75 -4.16 -2.49
CA SER A 139 -2.85 -5.62 -2.33
C SER A 139 -3.13 -6.32 -3.67
N ASP A 140 -4.03 -5.79 -4.48
CA ASP A 140 -4.37 -6.34 -5.80
C ASP A 140 -3.16 -6.34 -6.76
N GLU A 141 -2.36 -5.27 -6.72
CA GLU A 141 -1.16 -5.13 -7.57
C GLU A 141 -0.08 -6.13 -7.17
N ILE A 142 0.17 -6.28 -5.87
CA ILE A 142 1.13 -7.26 -5.34
C ILE A 142 0.68 -8.69 -5.67
N LEU A 143 -0.59 -9.02 -5.39
CA LEU A 143 -1.12 -10.36 -5.65
C LEU A 143 -1.10 -10.70 -7.14
N LYS A 144 -1.46 -9.76 -8.02
CA LYS A 144 -1.29 -9.91 -9.47
C LYS A 144 0.16 -10.14 -9.86
N ALA A 145 1.12 -9.49 -9.20
CA ALA A 145 2.54 -9.63 -9.54
C ALA A 145 3.13 -10.99 -9.16
N ILE A 146 2.55 -11.69 -8.16
CA ILE A 146 3.10 -12.93 -7.60
C ILE A 146 2.31 -14.19 -7.91
N LEU A 147 1.00 -14.09 -8.06
CA LEU A 147 0.18 -15.24 -8.40
C LEU A 147 0.47 -15.66 -9.85
N PRO A 148 0.46 -16.98 -10.14
CA PRO A 148 0.63 -17.50 -11.50
C PRO A 148 -0.24 -16.82 -12.55
N GLU A 149 0.23 -16.76 -13.80
CA GLU A 149 -0.43 -16.03 -14.89
C GLU A 149 -1.83 -16.55 -15.24
N ASN A 150 -2.09 -17.84 -14.99
CA ASN A 150 -3.40 -18.45 -15.19
C ASN A 150 -4.48 -17.95 -14.19
N PHE A 151 -4.13 -17.06 -13.25
CA PHE A 151 -5.05 -16.48 -12.27
C PHE A 151 -5.36 -14.98 -12.49
N ASN A 152 -5.03 -14.45 -13.69
CA ASN A 152 -5.09 -13.01 -13.94
C ASN A 152 -6.51 -12.40 -14.02
N GLU A 153 -7.58 -13.20 -14.15
CA GLU A 153 -8.94 -12.67 -14.34
C GLU A 153 -9.59 -12.14 -13.05
N GLU A 154 -9.36 -12.78 -11.90
CA GLU A 154 -9.98 -12.37 -10.63
C GLU A 154 -9.08 -12.69 -9.43
N VAL A 155 -8.21 -11.74 -9.07
CA VAL A 155 -7.31 -11.89 -7.93
C VAL A 155 -8.06 -11.75 -6.60
N PRO A 156 -7.87 -12.67 -5.62
CA PRO A 156 -8.61 -12.66 -4.35
C PRO A 156 -8.10 -11.58 -3.38
N SER A 157 -8.20 -10.31 -3.77
CA SER A 157 -7.84 -9.16 -2.93
C SER A 157 -9.01 -8.61 -2.12
N GLY A 158 -10.25 -8.99 -2.47
CA GLY A 158 -11.46 -8.59 -1.74
C GLY A 158 -11.69 -9.49 -0.53
N PHE A 159 -12.07 -8.88 0.59
CA PHE A 159 -12.40 -9.58 1.83
C PHE A 159 -13.53 -8.86 2.56
N THR A 160 -14.20 -9.57 3.46
CA THR A 160 -15.12 -8.94 4.42
C THR A 160 -14.42 -8.82 5.76
N LYS A 161 -14.66 -7.70 6.46
CA LYS A 161 -14.05 -7.41 7.76
C LYS A 161 -15.08 -7.52 8.87
N THR A 162 -14.74 -8.24 9.92
CA THR A 162 -15.50 -8.35 11.18
C THR A 162 -14.53 -8.08 12.34
N GLY A 163 -14.69 -6.96 13.05
CA GLY A 163 -13.70 -6.54 14.06
C GLY A 163 -12.29 -6.39 13.45
N HIS A 164 -11.30 -7.07 14.02
CA HIS A 164 -9.93 -7.15 13.48
C HIS A 164 -9.71 -8.34 12.51
N ILE A 165 -10.75 -9.11 12.19
CA ILE A 165 -10.65 -10.30 11.33
C ILE A 165 -11.05 -9.94 9.90
N ALA A 166 -10.18 -10.28 8.95
CA ALA A 166 -10.51 -10.32 7.53
C ALA A 166 -10.84 -11.76 7.13
N HIS A 167 -11.98 -11.99 6.50
CA HIS A 167 -12.39 -13.31 6.06
C HIS A 167 -12.65 -13.35 4.55
N LEU A 168 -12.10 -14.38 3.92
CA LEU A 168 -12.17 -14.67 2.49
C LEU A 168 -12.92 -15.97 2.24
N ASN A 169 -13.40 -16.17 1.01
CA ASN A 169 -13.79 -17.48 0.49
C ASN A 169 -12.85 -17.77 -0.68
N LEU A 170 -11.72 -18.42 -0.42
CA LEU A 170 -10.75 -18.74 -1.47
C LEU A 170 -11.29 -19.91 -2.32
N LYS A 171 -11.32 -19.72 -3.64
CA LYS A 171 -11.55 -20.83 -4.58
C LYS A 171 -10.44 -21.88 -4.40
N GLU A 172 -10.74 -23.15 -4.67
CA GLU A 172 -9.81 -24.28 -4.50
C GLU A 172 -8.43 -24.02 -5.15
N GLU A 173 -8.42 -23.38 -6.31
CA GLU A 173 -7.22 -23.03 -7.07
C GLU A 173 -6.28 -22.03 -6.34
N TYR A 174 -6.80 -21.22 -5.43
CA TYR A 174 -6.04 -20.25 -4.64
C TYR A 174 -5.60 -20.80 -3.27
N LYS A 175 -6.15 -21.92 -2.81
CA LYS A 175 -5.80 -22.51 -1.50
C LYS A 175 -4.30 -22.80 -1.33
N PRO A 176 -3.56 -23.26 -2.36
CA PRO A 176 -2.10 -23.41 -2.25
C PRO A 176 -1.36 -22.10 -1.97
N TYR A 177 -1.96 -20.95 -2.32
CA TYR A 177 -1.42 -19.60 -2.10
C TYR A 177 -2.09 -18.89 -0.92
N GLY A 178 -2.93 -19.58 -0.13
CA GLY A 178 -3.74 -18.95 0.91
C GLY A 178 -2.92 -18.20 1.94
N GLU A 179 -1.77 -18.73 2.38
CA GLU A 179 -0.88 -18.06 3.32
C GLU A 179 -0.24 -16.80 2.71
N LEU A 180 0.16 -16.88 1.44
CA LEU A 180 0.72 -15.74 0.70
C LEU A 180 -0.31 -14.62 0.55
N ILE A 181 -1.54 -14.97 0.16
CA ILE A 181 -2.67 -14.04 0.03
C ILE A 181 -3.00 -13.43 1.39
N GLY A 182 -3.10 -14.26 2.42
CA GLY A 182 -3.36 -13.84 3.79
C GLY A 182 -2.32 -12.85 4.28
N GLN A 183 -1.03 -13.12 4.05
CA GLN A 183 0.05 -12.23 4.48
C GLN A 183 -0.02 -10.86 3.79
N VAL A 184 -0.30 -10.82 2.49
CA VAL A 184 -0.47 -9.54 1.78
C VAL A 184 -1.67 -8.75 2.31
N ILE A 185 -2.80 -9.41 2.59
CA ILE A 185 -3.97 -8.74 3.16
C ILE A 185 -3.64 -8.21 4.56
N LEU A 186 -2.99 -9.00 5.40
CA LEU A 186 -2.57 -8.59 6.73
C LEU A 186 -1.64 -7.36 6.69
N ASP A 187 -0.59 -7.42 5.86
CA ASP A 187 0.40 -6.34 5.73
C ASP A 187 -0.20 -5.01 5.24
N LYS A 188 -1.23 -5.10 4.39
CA LYS A 188 -1.85 -3.93 3.73
C LYS A 188 -2.99 -3.30 4.50
N ASN A 189 -3.44 -3.95 5.58
CA ASN A 189 -4.58 -3.50 6.37
C ASN A 189 -4.21 -3.43 7.85
N PRO A 190 -3.66 -2.29 8.36
CA PRO A 190 -3.16 -2.18 9.73
C PRO A 190 -4.20 -2.46 10.84
N SER A 191 -5.48 -2.41 10.50
CA SER A 191 -6.58 -2.69 11.44
C SER A 191 -6.99 -4.18 11.48
N VAL A 192 -6.43 -5.00 10.59
CA VAL A 192 -6.62 -6.44 10.55
C VAL A 192 -5.46 -7.09 11.29
N LYS A 193 -5.76 -8.05 12.17
CA LYS A 193 -4.74 -8.84 12.89
C LYS A 193 -4.80 -10.33 12.55
N THR A 194 -5.93 -10.79 12.04
CA THR A 194 -6.18 -12.19 11.69
C THR A 194 -6.84 -12.25 10.31
N VAL A 195 -6.31 -13.09 9.43
CA VAL A 195 -6.90 -13.35 8.12
C VAL A 195 -7.28 -14.82 8.04
N VAL A 196 -8.52 -15.09 7.65
CA VAL A 196 -9.07 -16.45 7.60
C VAL A 196 -9.67 -16.77 6.23
N ASP A 197 -9.52 -18.03 5.83
CA ASP A 197 -10.28 -18.62 4.73
C ASP A 197 -11.49 -19.37 5.29
N LYS A 198 -12.66 -19.05 4.75
CA LYS A 198 -13.95 -19.64 5.12
C LYS A 198 -14.20 -20.85 4.24
N LEU A 199 -14.24 -22.02 4.87
CA LEU A 199 -14.44 -23.30 4.18
C LEU A 199 -15.93 -23.53 3.91
N ASP A 200 -16.25 -24.10 2.75
CA ASP A 200 -17.63 -24.33 2.27
C ASP A 200 -18.43 -25.36 3.12
N SER A 201 -17.78 -26.07 4.05
CA SER A 201 -18.46 -27.00 4.95
C SER A 201 -19.14 -26.24 6.10
N ILE A 202 -20.47 -26.26 6.11
CA ILE A 202 -21.30 -25.74 7.20
C ILE A 202 -21.45 -26.84 8.27
N ASP A 203 -21.17 -26.51 9.53
CA ASP A 203 -21.53 -27.39 10.65
C ASP A 203 -23.03 -27.29 10.93
N THR A 204 -23.73 -28.42 10.84
CA THR A 204 -25.19 -28.51 10.82
C THR A 204 -25.86 -28.13 12.14
N THR A 205 -25.13 -28.16 13.27
CA THR A 205 -25.71 -27.94 14.60
C THR A 205 -25.87 -26.45 14.94
N PHE A 206 -24.89 -25.61 14.55
CA PHE A 206 -24.90 -24.17 14.84
C PHE A 206 -24.81 -23.28 13.59
N ARG A 207 -24.82 -23.87 12.39
CA ARG A 207 -24.60 -23.18 11.11
C ARG A 207 -23.33 -22.32 11.13
N THR A 208 -22.27 -22.79 11.77
CA THR A 208 -20.96 -22.14 11.75
C THR A 208 -20.18 -22.59 10.53
N PHE A 209 -19.34 -21.72 10.00
CA PHE A 209 -18.42 -22.09 8.93
C PHE A 209 -17.09 -22.47 9.55
N LYS A 210 -16.53 -23.60 9.10
CA LYS A 210 -15.15 -23.92 9.45
C LYS A 210 -14.24 -22.88 8.82
N MET A 211 -13.29 -22.37 9.60
CA MET A 211 -12.36 -21.35 9.15
C MET A 211 -10.94 -21.82 9.38
N LYS A 212 -10.07 -21.52 8.43
CA LYS A 212 -8.63 -21.75 8.53
C LYS A 212 -7.94 -20.40 8.64
N VAL A 213 -7.14 -20.18 9.68
CA VAL A 213 -6.25 -19.01 9.74
C VAL A 213 -5.21 -19.15 8.65
N ILE A 214 -5.09 -18.13 7.80
CA ILE A 214 -4.13 -18.08 6.70
C ILE A 214 -3.05 -17.00 6.92
N ALA A 215 -3.27 -16.02 7.80
CA ALA A 215 -2.22 -15.14 8.29
C ALA A 215 -2.60 -14.48 9.61
N GLY A 216 -1.58 -14.07 10.38
CA GLY A 216 -1.76 -13.31 11.61
C GLY A 216 -1.97 -14.18 12.84
N GLU A 217 -2.61 -13.62 13.87
CA GLU A 217 -2.82 -14.29 15.16
C GLU A 217 -4.04 -15.21 15.15
N ASP A 218 -3.97 -16.32 15.89
CA ASP A 218 -5.09 -17.25 16.10
C ASP A 218 -6.08 -16.69 17.15
N ASN A 219 -6.75 -15.59 16.79
CA ASN A 219 -7.65 -14.83 17.66
C ASN A 219 -8.99 -14.54 16.99
N PHE A 220 -10.02 -15.26 17.41
CA PHE A 220 -11.38 -15.12 16.89
C PHE A 220 -12.30 -14.22 17.72
N LEU A 221 -11.81 -13.64 18.84
CA LEU A 221 -12.61 -12.78 19.71
C LEU A 221 -12.69 -11.37 19.15
N VAL A 222 -13.81 -11.04 18.52
CA VAL A 222 -14.02 -9.75 17.84
C VAL A 222 -14.81 -8.78 18.70
N GLU A 223 -14.49 -7.50 18.56
CA GLU A 223 -15.34 -6.40 19.00
C GLU A 223 -15.90 -5.68 17.77
N GLN A 224 -17.22 -5.54 17.69
CA GLN A 224 -17.89 -4.86 16.59
C GLN A 224 -18.85 -3.79 17.11
N LYS A 225 -18.72 -2.57 16.57
CA LYS A 225 -19.63 -1.47 16.86
C LYS A 225 -20.68 -1.36 15.77
N GLU A 226 -21.96 -1.44 16.14
CA GLU A 226 -23.09 -1.12 15.25
C GLU A 226 -24.16 -0.38 16.07
N SER A 227 -24.69 0.73 15.54
CA SER A 227 -25.77 1.51 16.17
C SER A 227 -25.50 1.88 17.64
N ASP A 228 -24.29 2.38 17.92
CA ASP A 228 -23.79 2.72 19.26
C ASP A 228 -23.73 1.60 20.30
N CYS A 229 -24.02 0.36 19.90
CA CYS A 229 -23.78 -0.84 20.69
C CYS A 229 -22.41 -1.45 20.33
N ILE A 230 -21.75 -2.02 21.34
CA ILE A 230 -20.51 -2.78 21.20
C ILE A 230 -20.82 -4.26 21.46
N PHE A 231 -20.57 -5.09 20.46
CA PHE A 231 -20.75 -6.53 20.53
C PHE A 231 -19.40 -7.21 20.63
N LYS A 232 -19.23 -8.08 21.64
CA LYS A 232 -18.05 -8.93 21.81
C LYS A 232 -18.48 -10.38 21.65
N PHE A 233 -17.87 -11.09 20.72
CA PHE A 233 -18.21 -12.48 20.47
C PHE A 233 -17.05 -13.23 19.79
N ASP A 234 -17.10 -14.56 19.85
CA ASP A 234 -16.17 -15.43 19.14
C ASP A 234 -16.68 -15.69 17.72
N PHE A 235 -15.97 -15.17 16.72
CA PHE A 235 -16.32 -15.28 15.31
C PHE A 235 -16.35 -16.74 14.82
N SER A 236 -15.59 -17.64 15.46
CA SER A 236 -15.59 -19.08 15.12
C SER A 236 -16.85 -19.82 15.55
N LYS A 237 -17.57 -19.28 16.53
CA LYS A 237 -18.72 -19.95 17.16
C LYS A 237 -20.07 -19.37 16.74
N VAL A 238 -20.10 -18.24 16.02
CA VAL A 238 -21.35 -17.54 15.71
C VAL A 238 -21.47 -17.12 14.25
N LEU A 239 -22.64 -17.37 13.65
CA LEU A 239 -22.97 -16.85 12.32
C LEU A 239 -23.44 -15.39 12.40
N VAL A 240 -22.57 -14.47 11.97
CA VAL A 240 -22.74 -13.01 12.09
C VAL A 240 -24.02 -12.47 11.41
N HIS A 241 -24.47 -13.07 10.31
CA HIS A 241 -25.71 -12.63 9.64
C HIS A 241 -26.98 -12.84 10.49
N LEU A 242 -27.01 -13.89 11.34
CA LEU A 242 -28.14 -14.17 12.24
C LEU A 242 -28.14 -13.24 13.45
N LEU A 243 -26.96 -12.90 13.99
CA LEU A 243 -26.81 -11.91 15.06
C LEU A 243 -27.41 -10.56 14.67
N PHE A 244 -27.06 -10.05 13.48
CA PHE A 244 -27.51 -8.72 13.06
C PHE A 244 -29.00 -8.61 12.73
N GLN A 245 -29.61 -9.65 12.16
CA GLN A 245 -31.06 -9.68 11.96
C GLN A 245 -31.83 -9.73 13.29
N GLN A 246 -31.32 -10.43 14.29
CA GLN A 246 -31.97 -10.57 15.60
C GLN A 246 -31.86 -9.28 16.43
N VAL A 247 -30.71 -8.59 16.37
CA VAL A 247 -30.50 -7.28 17.01
C VAL A 247 -31.36 -6.19 16.36
N LYS A 248 -31.42 -6.12 15.02
CA LYS A 248 -32.27 -5.15 14.30
C LYS A 248 -33.77 -5.35 14.52
N ARG A 249 -34.18 -6.55 14.94
CA ARG A 249 -35.57 -6.86 15.32
C ARG A 249 -35.87 -6.65 16.80
N GLY A 250 -34.89 -6.24 17.61
CA GLY A 250 -35.06 -6.00 19.04
C GLY A 250 -35.27 -7.26 19.88
N VAL A 251 -34.87 -8.44 19.38
CA VAL A 251 -35.25 -9.74 19.97
C VAL A 251 -34.16 -10.34 20.88
N LEU A 252 -32.92 -9.84 20.88
CA LEU A 252 -31.84 -10.46 21.67
C LEU A 252 -31.20 -9.51 22.71
N PHE A 253 -31.57 -9.71 23.98
CA PHE A 253 -30.66 -9.61 25.12
C PHE A 253 -29.84 -10.91 25.10
N LEU A 254 -28.56 -10.89 24.75
CA LEU A 254 -27.73 -12.09 24.84
C LEU A 254 -26.64 -11.91 25.89
N GLN A 255 -26.93 -12.51 27.03
CA GLN A 255 -25.99 -12.91 28.06
C GLN A 255 -25.16 -14.06 27.49
N MET A 256 -23.96 -13.78 27.00
CA MET A 256 -22.95 -14.80 26.69
C MET A 256 -21.62 -14.34 27.27
N ILE A 257 -21.35 -14.90 28.45
CA ILE A 257 -20.04 -14.94 29.12
C ILE A 257 -19.18 -15.96 28.37
#